data_AF-A0A524ECI4-F1
#
_entry.id   AF-A0A524ECI4-F1
#
_cell.length_a   1.000
_cell.length_b   1.000
_cell.length_c   1.000
_cell.angle_alpha   90.00
_cell.angle_beta   90.00
_cell.angle_gamma   90.00
#
_symmetry.space_group_name_H-M   'P 1'
#
loop_
_entity.id
_entity.type
_entity.pdbx_description
1 polymer ?
#
loop_
_entity_poly.entity_id
_entity_poly.type
_entity_poly.pdbx_seq_one_letter_code
_entity_poly.pdbx_strand_id
1 'polypeptide(L)'
;HFGLKPDVIVTDLDGNRGALQRLIEDGAIAIVHAHGDNMDLVRQTVPTLPPVLGSTQVEPTDRVFLWGGFTDGDRACYVTAEYEPSMILLAGMDFGNYVGRWSKPDGRGVHPAVETKREKLRIGEGLLRGLIASSDIKFTRL
;
A
#
# COMPACT_ATOMS: atom_id res chain seq x y z
N HIS A 1 7.21 14.60 12.91
CA HIS A 1 6.04 14.10 12.14
C HIS A 1 5.64 15.21 11.18
N PHE A 2 5.26 14.89 9.94
CA PHE A 2 4.99 15.89 8.89
C PHE A 2 3.66 16.66 9.06
N GLY A 3 2.92 16.45 10.16
CA GLY A 3 1.63 17.11 10.40
C GLY A 3 0.50 16.68 9.47
N LEU A 4 0.73 15.68 8.61
CA LEU A 4 -0.24 15.15 7.66
C LEU A 4 -1.03 14.01 8.30
N LYS A 5 -2.35 14.10 8.24
CA LYS A 5 -3.28 13.04 8.60
C LYS A 5 -3.83 12.42 7.32
N PRO A 6 -3.66 11.11 7.08
CA PRO A 6 -4.23 10.45 5.91
C PRO A 6 -5.75 10.28 6.08
N ASP A 7 -6.49 10.48 5.00
CA ASP A 7 -7.91 10.10 4.92
C ASP A 7 -8.08 8.61 4.61
N VAL A 8 -7.14 8.02 3.86
CA VAL A 8 -7.14 6.61 3.46
C VAL A 8 -5.75 6.00 3.70
N ILE A 9 -5.73 4.76 4.20
CA ILE A 9 -4.51 3.98 4.41
C ILE A 9 -4.66 2.64 3.70
N VAL A 10 -3.77 2.35 2.76
CA VAL A 10 -3.65 1.02 2.15
C VAL A 10 -2.51 0.28 2.86
N THR A 11 -2.78 -0.92 3.40
CA THR A 11 -1.79 -1.64 4.22
C THR A 11 -1.97 -3.15 4.25
N ASP A 12 -0.87 -3.89 4.33
CA ASP A 12 -0.85 -5.32 4.65
C ASP A 12 -0.70 -5.62 6.16
N LEU A 13 -0.81 -4.57 7.00
CA LEU A 13 -0.72 -4.58 8.46
C LEU A 13 0.70 -4.82 9.04
N ASP A 14 1.76 -4.86 8.23
CA ASP A 14 3.13 -5.13 8.69
C ASP A 14 3.79 -3.99 9.50
N GLY A 15 3.20 -2.80 9.46
CA GLY A 15 3.72 -1.58 10.07
C GLY A 15 3.51 -1.44 11.59
N ASN A 16 3.74 -0.23 12.11
CA ASN A 16 3.51 0.08 13.52
C ASN A 16 2.00 0.05 13.84
N ARG A 17 1.55 -1.07 14.41
CA ARG A 17 0.13 -1.30 14.74
C ARG A 17 -0.48 -0.22 15.62
N GLY A 18 0.26 0.27 16.62
CA GLY A 18 -0.23 1.32 17.51
C GLY A 18 -0.38 2.66 16.81
N ALA A 19 0.41 2.95 15.78
CA ALA A 19 0.22 4.11 14.93
C ALA A 19 -0.96 3.91 13.95
N LEU A 20 -1.04 2.73 13.32
CA LEU A 20 -2.12 2.39 12.40
C LEU A 20 -3.49 2.48 13.09
N GLN A 21 -3.63 1.84 14.26
CA GLN A 21 -4.87 1.87 15.03
C GLN A 21 -5.29 3.30 15.37
N ARG A 22 -4.36 4.14 15.84
CA ARG A 22 -4.64 5.56 16.13
C ARG A 22 -5.14 6.31 14.90
N LEU A 23 -4.52 6.12 13.74
CA LEU A 23 -4.94 6.81 12.52
C LEU A 23 -6.36 6.38 12.10
N ILE A 24 -6.68 5.09 12.22
CA ILE A 24 -8.01 4.55 11.88
C ILE A 24 -9.05 5.04 12.89
N GLU A 25 -8.74 5.02 14.19
CA GLU A 25 -9.60 5.57 15.26
C GLU A 25 -9.84 7.07 15.09
N ASP A 26 -8.84 7.80 14.58
CA ASP A 26 -8.97 9.22 14.24
C ASP A 26 -9.78 9.45 12.95
N GLY A 27 -10.24 8.41 12.26
CA GLY A 27 -11.16 8.50 11.12
C GLY A 27 -10.56 8.20 9.75
N ALA A 28 -9.31 7.73 9.67
CA ALA A 28 -8.76 7.25 8.41
C ALA A 28 -9.42 5.93 7.97
N ILE A 29 -9.80 5.82 6.70
CA ILE A 29 -10.34 4.57 6.14
C ILE A 29 -9.18 3.62 5.85
N ALA A 30 -9.21 2.43 6.43
CA ALA A 30 -8.23 1.40 6.13
C ALA A 30 -8.70 0.49 4.99
N ILE A 31 -7.83 0.31 4.00
CA ILE A 31 -7.93 -0.69 2.94
C ILE A 31 -6.86 -1.74 3.19
N VAL A 32 -7.30 -2.91 3.64
CA VAL A 32 -6.43 -4.00 4.06
C VAL A 32 -6.29 -5.03 2.94
N HIS A 33 -5.08 -5.51 2.68
CA HIS A 33 -4.86 -6.63 1.78
C HIS A 33 -4.03 -7.72 2.45
N ALA A 34 -4.30 -8.96 2.07
CA ALA A 34 -3.63 -10.13 2.62
C ALA A 34 -2.63 -10.70 1.61
N HIS A 35 -1.45 -11.04 2.09
CA HIS A 35 -0.45 -11.87 1.44
C HIS A 35 -0.48 -13.28 2.06
N GLY A 36 0.09 -14.26 1.36
CA GLY A 36 0.10 -15.65 1.85
C GLY A 36 0.79 -15.83 3.22
N ASP A 37 1.66 -14.90 3.61
CA ASP A 37 2.45 -14.92 4.85
C ASP A 37 1.89 -14.06 5.99
N ASN A 38 0.84 -13.26 5.77
CA ASN A 38 0.26 -12.37 6.79
C ASN A 38 -1.17 -12.77 7.23
N MET A 39 -1.65 -13.95 6.87
CA MET A 39 -3.04 -14.37 7.14
C MET A 39 -3.40 -14.36 8.63
N ASP A 40 -2.50 -14.79 9.52
CA ASP A 40 -2.75 -14.80 10.96
C ASP A 40 -2.76 -13.38 11.54
N LEU A 41 -1.92 -12.50 11.01
CA LEU A 41 -1.90 -11.09 11.35
C LEU A 41 -3.25 -10.43 11.00
N VAL A 42 -3.77 -10.70 9.81
CA VAL A 42 -5.09 -10.23 9.36
C VAL A 42 -6.20 -10.74 10.29
N ARG A 43 -6.24 -12.05 10.58
CA ARG A 43 -7.25 -12.67 11.47
C ARG A 43 -7.26 -12.07 12.86
N GLN A 44 -6.11 -11.70 13.40
CA GLN A 44 -6.00 -11.12 14.74
C GLN A 44 -6.31 -9.63 14.77
N THR A 45 -5.92 -8.89 13.73
CA THR A 45 -5.92 -7.42 13.76
C THR A 45 -7.20 -6.82 13.18
N VAL A 46 -7.71 -7.35 12.05
CA VAL A 46 -8.90 -6.77 11.41
C VAL A 46 -10.12 -6.73 12.36
N PRO A 47 -10.39 -7.76 13.19
CA PRO A 47 -11.52 -7.71 14.12
C PRO A 47 -11.41 -6.65 15.23
N THR A 48 -10.20 -6.12 15.50
CA THR A 48 -9.97 -5.12 16.55
C THR A 48 -10.02 -3.69 16.03
N LEU A 49 -10.12 -3.49 14.71
CA LEU A 49 -10.16 -2.18 14.09
C LEU A 49 -11.61 -1.72 13.86
N PRO A 50 -11.86 -0.41 13.76
CA PRO A 50 -13.06 0.12 13.10
C PRO A 50 -13.25 -0.51 11.70
N PRO A 51 -14.46 -0.42 11.09
CA PRO A 51 -14.73 -1.04 9.79
C PRO A 51 -13.67 -0.70 8.74
N VAL A 52 -13.12 -1.75 8.12
CA VAL A 52 -12.11 -1.67 7.05
C VAL A 52 -12.68 -2.20 5.74
N LEU A 53 -12.09 -1.79 4.62
CA LEU A 53 -12.33 -2.39 3.31
C LEU A 53 -11.21 -3.39 3.00
N GLY A 54 -11.53 -4.49 2.34
CA GLY A 54 -10.53 -5.41 1.81
C GLY A 54 -10.10 -5.05 0.39
N SER A 55 -8.86 -5.33 0.03
CA SER A 55 -8.42 -5.38 -1.35
C SER A 55 -7.86 -6.77 -1.70
N THR A 56 -8.15 -7.23 -2.92
CA THR A 56 -7.77 -8.55 -3.42
C THR A 56 -7.06 -8.47 -4.77
N GLN A 57 -6.40 -9.57 -5.15
CA GLN A 57 -5.85 -9.82 -6.49
C GLN A 57 -6.58 -10.99 -7.19
N VAL A 58 -7.65 -11.49 -6.58
CA VAL A 58 -8.51 -12.57 -7.09
C VAL A 58 -9.96 -12.11 -7.11
N GLU A 59 -10.91 -13.03 -7.32
CA GLU A 59 -12.34 -12.75 -7.33
C GLU A 59 -12.75 -11.92 -6.08
N PRO A 60 -13.39 -10.75 -6.27
CA PRO A 60 -13.85 -9.92 -5.17
C PRO A 60 -15.00 -10.57 -4.38
N THR A 61 -15.28 -10.00 -3.21
CA THR A 61 -16.46 -10.34 -2.39
C THR A 61 -17.13 -9.04 -1.94
N ASP A 62 -18.26 -9.13 -1.23
CA ASP A 62 -19.03 -7.97 -0.78
C ASP A 62 -18.22 -6.92 0.01
N ARG A 63 -17.11 -7.33 0.64
CA ARG A 63 -16.26 -6.43 1.46
C ARG A 63 -14.81 -6.38 1.00
N VAL A 64 -14.48 -7.03 -0.11
CA VAL A 64 -13.10 -7.14 -0.61
C VAL A 64 -13.11 -6.85 -2.11
N PHE A 65 -12.46 -5.76 -2.51
CA PHE A 65 -12.56 -5.20 -3.85
C PHE A 65 -11.29 -5.42 -4.67
N LEU A 66 -11.47 -5.61 -5.98
CA LEU A 66 -10.39 -5.79 -6.93
C LEU A 66 -10.09 -4.46 -7.63
N TRP A 67 -9.28 -3.62 -6.99
CA TRP A 67 -8.79 -2.36 -7.59
C TRP A 67 -7.57 -2.56 -8.49
N GLY A 68 -6.79 -3.61 -8.26
CA GLY A 68 -5.48 -3.79 -8.87
C GLY A 68 -4.33 -3.49 -7.89
N GLY A 69 -3.12 -3.48 -8.41
CA GLY A 69 -1.90 -3.34 -7.62
C GLY A 69 -1.42 -4.63 -6.94
N PHE A 70 -0.18 -4.58 -6.48
CA PHE A 70 0.56 -5.70 -5.92
C PHE A 70 1.12 -5.38 -4.52
N THR A 71 1.75 -4.22 -4.33
CA THR A 71 2.22 -3.73 -3.03
C THR A 71 1.30 -2.63 -2.49
N ASP A 72 1.46 -2.24 -1.23
CA ASP A 72 0.68 -1.16 -0.60
C ASP A 72 0.68 0.12 -1.45
N GLY A 73 1.84 0.51 -1.98
CA GLY A 73 2.01 1.78 -2.68
C GLY A 73 1.34 1.83 -4.06
N ASP A 74 1.56 0.83 -4.91
CA ASP A 74 0.91 0.79 -6.22
C ASP A 74 -0.59 0.48 -6.08
N ARG A 75 -0.99 -0.34 -5.10
CA ARG A 75 -2.41 -0.54 -4.75
C ARG A 75 -3.09 0.78 -4.34
N ALA A 76 -2.41 1.63 -3.57
CA ALA A 76 -2.92 2.97 -3.27
C ALA A 76 -3.11 3.83 -4.52
N CYS A 77 -2.24 3.70 -5.52
CA CYS A 77 -2.39 4.40 -6.79
C CYS A 77 -3.63 3.90 -7.56
N TYR A 78 -3.85 2.58 -7.62
CA TYR A 78 -5.04 2.00 -8.24
C TYR A 78 -6.33 2.44 -7.57
N VAL A 79 -6.40 2.32 -6.22
CA VAL A 79 -7.56 2.81 -5.45
C VAL A 79 -7.84 4.27 -5.75
N THR A 80 -6.80 5.11 -5.77
CA THR A 80 -6.95 6.55 -6.00
C THR A 80 -7.39 6.84 -7.43
N ALA A 81 -6.89 6.08 -8.42
CA ALA A 81 -7.19 6.30 -9.84
C ALA A 81 -8.65 6.02 -10.21
N GLU A 82 -9.34 5.13 -9.51
CA GLU A 82 -10.79 4.90 -9.70
C GLU A 82 -11.65 6.16 -9.49
N TYR A 83 -11.12 7.15 -8.76
CA TYR A 83 -11.81 8.41 -8.49
C TYR A 83 -11.38 9.54 -9.44
N GLU A 84 -10.67 9.21 -10.53
CA GLU A 84 -10.27 10.12 -11.61
C GLU A 84 -9.70 11.47 -11.13
N PRO A 85 -8.72 11.48 -10.21
CA PRO A 85 -8.14 12.73 -9.74
C PRO A 85 -7.42 13.45 -10.88
N SER A 86 -7.33 14.77 -10.80
CA SER A 86 -6.55 15.56 -11.77
C SER A 86 -5.04 15.27 -11.71
N MET A 87 -4.54 14.75 -10.58
CA MET A 87 -3.14 14.41 -10.38
C MET A 87 -2.94 13.40 -9.25
N ILE A 88 -1.94 12.53 -9.39
CA ILE A 88 -1.38 11.69 -8.32
C ILE A 88 0.10 12.06 -8.11
N LEU A 89 0.44 12.41 -6.88
CA LEU A 89 1.80 12.77 -6.45
C LEU A 89 2.41 11.63 -5.63
N LEU A 90 3.48 11.04 -6.15
CA LEU A 90 4.18 9.91 -5.55
C LEU A 90 5.35 10.43 -4.72
N ALA A 91 5.21 10.40 -3.39
CA ALA A 91 6.25 10.79 -2.45
C ALA A 91 6.89 9.57 -1.78
N GLY A 92 8.23 9.47 -1.84
CA GLY A 92 8.96 8.38 -1.20
C GLY A 92 8.75 7.00 -1.82
N MET A 93 8.20 6.95 -3.04
CA MET A 93 8.01 5.73 -3.80
C MET A 93 9.20 5.51 -4.76
N ASP A 94 10.14 4.67 -4.33
CA ASP A 94 11.29 4.26 -5.15
C ASP A 94 11.17 2.76 -5.49
N PHE A 95 11.26 2.44 -6.78
CA PHE A 95 11.29 1.08 -7.30
C PHE A 95 12.71 0.59 -7.59
N GLY A 96 13.72 1.36 -7.17
CA GLY A 96 15.12 1.05 -7.36
C GLY A 96 15.61 -0.19 -6.60
N ASN A 97 16.90 -0.47 -6.78
CA ASN A 97 17.55 -1.66 -6.20
C ASN A 97 17.84 -1.55 -4.70
N TYR A 98 17.61 -0.37 -4.13
CA TYR A 98 17.92 -0.06 -2.74
C TYR A 98 16.63 0.23 -1.97
N VAL A 99 16.54 -0.32 -0.77
CA VAL A 99 15.43 -0.09 0.14
C VAL A 99 15.92 0.62 1.39
N GLY A 100 15.07 1.49 1.92
CA GLY A 100 15.38 2.26 3.14
C GLY A 100 15.30 1.41 4.41
N ARG A 101 15.69 2.04 5.52
CA ARG A 101 15.73 1.46 6.88
C ARG A 101 14.45 0.78 7.35
N TRP A 102 13.31 1.09 6.75
CA TRP A 102 12.00 0.55 7.11
C TRP A 102 11.68 -0.78 6.41
N SER A 103 12.53 -1.22 5.47
CA SER A 103 12.34 -2.46 4.72
C SER A 103 13.14 -3.66 5.26
N LYS A 104 13.88 -3.49 6.37
CA LYS A 104 14.48 -4.60 7.14
C LYS A 104 14.35 -4.38 8.64
N PRO A 105 14.13 -5.45 9.45
CA PRO A 105 13.98 -5.35 10.89
C PRO A 105 15.28 -5.00 11.64
N ASP A 106 16.44 -5.04 10.98
CA ASP A 106 17.74 -4.76 11.60
C ASP A 106 18.14 -3.26 11.57
N GLY A 107 17.31 -2.39 10.98
CA GLY A 107 17.41 -0.93 11.12
C GLY A 107 18.67 -0.29 10.52
N ARG A 108 19.49 -1.07 9.80
CA ARG A 108 20.65 -0.53 9.07
C ARG A 108 20.12 0.27 7.88
N GLY A 109 20.78 1.38 7.51
CA GLY A 109 20.32 2.41 6.55
C GLY A 109 19.81 1.96 5.17
N VAL A 110 20.43 2.44 4.08
CA VAL A 110 20.04 2.05 2.72
C VAL A 110 20.73 0.74 2.37
N HIS A 111 19.97 -0.29 1.98
CA HIS A 111 20.52 -1.63 1.66
C HIS A 111 19.95 -2.18 0.36
N PRO A 112 20.69 -3.06 -0.34
CA PRO A 112 20.14 -3.79 -1.47
C PRO A 112 18.88 -4.56 -1.07
N ALA A 113 17.83 -4.43 -1.89
CA ALA A 113 16.63 -5.24 -1.75
C ALA A 113 16.97 -6.72 -1.93
N VAL A 114 16.48 -7.55 -1.03
CA VAL A 114 16.57 -9.02 -1.16
C VAL A 114 15.79 -9.44 -2.41
N GLU A 115 16.17 -10.55 -3.03
CA GLU A 115 15.65 -10.98 -4.33
C GLU A 115 14.11 -10.97 -4.42
N THR A 116 13.43 -11.51 -3.40
CA THR A 116 11.97 -11.50 -3.32
C THR A 116 11.39 -10.09 -3.30
N LYS A 117 11.98 -9.16 -2.53
CA LYS A 117 11.54 -7.76 -2.48
C LYS A 117 11.76 -7.06 -3.82
N ARG A 118 12.88 -7.32 -4.51
CA ARG A 118 13.12 -6.77 -5.86
C ARG A 118 12.05 -7.23 -6.84
N GLU A 119 11.68 -8.50 -6.79
CA GLU A 119 10.65 -9.02 -7.69
C GLU A 119 9.29 -8.41 -7.39
N LYS A 120 8.91 -8.26 -6.10
CA LYS A 120 7.69 -7.53 -5.71
C LYS A 120 7.70 -6.09 -6.26
N LEU A 121 8.82 -5.37 -6.13
CA LEU A 121 8.97 -4.00 -6.64
C LEU A 121 8.89 -3.96 -8.17
N ARG A 122 9.49 -4.93 -8.87
CA ARG A 122 9.43 -5.03 -10.34
C ARG A 122 8.00 -5.23 -10.83
N ILE A 123 7.22 -6.09 -10.16
CA ILE A 123 5.80 -6.30 -10.48
C ILE A 123 5.00 -5.01 -10.22
N GLY A 124 5.16 -4.39 -9.05
CA GLY A 124 4.47 -3.15 -8.70
C GLY A 124 4.81 -2.00 -9.66
N GLU A 125 6.07 -1.88 -10.09
CA GLU A 125 6.48 -0.88 -11.09
C GLU A 125 5.82 -1.13 -12.44
N GLY A 126 5.78 -2.40 -12.88
CA GLY A 126 5.12 -2.79 -14.13
C GLY A 126 3.63 -2.45 -14.14
N LEU A 127 2.94 -2.75 -13.05
CA LEU A 127 1.52 -2.42 -12.88
C LEU A 127 1.30 -0.90 -12.87
N LEU A 128 2.09 -0.15 -12.09
CA LEU A 128 1.97 1.30 -12.05
C LEU A 128 2.25 1.95 -13.42
N ARG A 129 3.22 1.43 -14.18
CA ARG A 129 3.47 1.88 -15.57
C ARG A 129 2.28 1.61 -16.47
N GLY A 130 1.63 0.45 -16.31
CA GLY A 130 0.39 0.14 -17.01
C GLY A 130 -0.73 1.13 -16.68
N LEU A 131 -0.95 1.41 -15.39
CA LEU A 131 -1.94 2.39 -14.93
C LEU A 131 -1.69 3.80 -15.49
N ILE A 132 -0.43 4.25 -15.48
CA ILE A 132 -0.04 5.54 -16.05
C ILE A 132 -0.30 5.57 -17.56
N ALA A 133 -0.03 4.47 -18.27
CA ALA A 133 -0.24 4.40 -19.72
C ALA A 133 -1.72 4.28 -20.11
N SER A 134 -2.59 3.81 -19.21
CA SER A 134 -4.01 3.59 -19.45
C SER A 134 -4.92 4.66 -18.85
N SER A 135 -4.39 5.75 -18.29
CA SER A 135 -5.18 6.82 -17.67
C SER A 135 -4.73 8.20 -18.14
N ASP A 136 -5.66 9.16 -18.13
CA ASP A 136 -5.37 10.58 -18.40
C ASP A 136 -4.90 11.35 -17.15
N ILE A 137 -4.73 10.64 -16.03
CA ILE A 137 -4.33 11.20 -14.75
C ILE A 137 -2.86 11.64 -14.82
N LYS A 138 -2.55 12.84 -14.35
CA LYS A 138 -1.16 13.29 -14.25
C LYS A 138 -0.44 12.64 -13.07
N PHE A 139 0.58 11.82 -13.34
CA PHE A 139 1.47 11.28 -12.30
C PHE A 139 2.74 12.12 -12.17
N THR A 140 3.12 12.47 -10.94
CA THR A 140 4.36 13.20 -10.64
C THR A 140 5.08 12.55 -9.46
N ARG A 141 6.42 12.46 -9.49
CA ARG A 141 7.24 11.96 -8.38
C ARG A 141 7.92 13.11 -7.65
N LEU A 142 7.94 13.08 -6.32
CA LEU A 142 8.67 14.02 -5.44
C LEU A 142 10.01 13.45 -4.99
#